data_AF-A0A3D3SVG5-F1
#
_entry.id   AF-A0A3D3SVG5-F1
#
_cell.length_a   1.000
_cell.length_b   1.000
_cell.length_c   1.000
_cell.angle_alpha   90.00
_cell.angle_beta   90.00
_cell.angle_gamma   90.00
#
_symmetry.space_group_name_H-M   'P 1'
#
loop_
_entity.id
_entity.type
_entity.pdbx_description
1 polymer ?
#
loop_
_entity_poly.entity_id
_entity_poly.type
_entity_poly.pdbx_seq_one_letter_code
_entity_poly.pdbx_strand_id
1 'polypeptide(L)'
;MRIFAHQSYLTIDFQERRFGLHRRGERELYPGIPEIVSEETSFESADALLTEIQAFVAAVRGEGPVIVSGLDGQRALETAIRITELVHEGPTSLDQPFGRSL
;
A
#
# COMPACT_ATOMS: atom_id res chain seq x y z
N MET A 1 2.56 -2.55 -4.58
CA MET A 1 2.54 -2.24 -3.13
C MET A 1 2.53 -3.54 -2.33
N ARG A 2 3.17 -3.54 -1.15
CA ARG A 2 3.22 -4.68 -0.21
C ARG A 2 2.80 -4.20 1.17
N ILE A 3 1.90 -4.93 1.83
CA ILE A 3 1.37 -4.59 3.16
C ILE A 3 1.61 -5.76 4.09
N PHE A 4 2.24 -5.50 5.24
CA PHE A 4 2.54 -6.50 6.27
C PHE A 4 1.63 -6.25 7.47
N ALA A 5 0.75 -7.21 7.76
CA ALA A 5 -0.11 -7.21 8.93
C ALA A 5 0.27 -8.38 9.86
N HIS A 6 -0.24 -8.37 11.08
CA HIS A 6 0.18 -9.29 12.15
C HIS A 6 0.16 -10.78 11.74
N GLN A 7 -0.81 -11.22 10.93
CA GLN A 7 -0.94 -12.62 10.47
C GLN A 7 -1.17 -12.74 8.96
N SER A 8 -0.89 -11.67 8.20
CA SER A 8 -1.08 -11.69 6.76
C SER A 8 -0.11 -10.76 6.04
N TYR A 9 0.16 -11.13 4.79
CA TYR A 9 0.98 -10.39 3.86
C TYR A 9 0.17 -10.20 2.58
N LEU A 10 -0.03 -8.94 2.20
CA LEU A 10 -0.82 -8.57 1.03
C LEU A 10 0.10 -8.00 -0.03
N THR A 11 -0.13 -8.41 -1.27
CA THR A 11 0.54 -7.89 -2.46
C THR A 11 -0.48 -7.27 -3.39
N ILE A 12 -0.18 -6.08 -3.88
CA ILE A 12 -1.02 -5.36 -4.83
C ILE A 12 -0.14 -4.97 -6.00
N ASP A 13 -0.38 -5.57 -7.16
CA ASP A 13 0.18 -5.16 -8.44
C ASP A 13 -0.86 -4.28 -9.15
N PHE A 14 -0.61 -2.97 -9.20
CA PHE A 14 -1.51 -2.03 -9.85
C PHE A 14 -1.45 -2.09 -11.38
N GLN A 15 -0.33 -2.55 -11.94
CA GLN A 15 -0.13 -2.62 -13.38
C GLN A 15 -0.88 -3.83 -13.95
N GLU A 16 -0.67 -5.00 -13.35
CA GLU A 16 -1.33 -6.24 -13.75
C GLU A 16 -2.69 -6.46 -13.06
N ARG A 17 -3.09 -5.53 -12.17
CA ARG A 17 -4.35 -5.59 -11.39
C ARG A 17 -4.51 -6.90 -10.63
N ARG A 18 -3.43 -7.32 -9.97
CA ARG A 18 -3.38 -8.55 -9.18
C ARG A 18 -3.32 -8.24 -7.70
N PHE A 19 -4.11 -8.97 -6.94
CA PHE A 19 -4.12 -8.96 -5.49
C PHE A 19 -3.72 -10.34 -4.98
N GLY A 20 -2.67 -10.39 -4.16
CA GLY A 20 -2.27 -11.58 -3.44
C GLY A 20 -2.50 -11.42 -1.95
N LEU A 21 -3.07 -12.44 -1.32
CA LEU A 21 -3.22 -12.55 0.12
C LEU A 21 -2.53 -13.83 0.59
N HIS A 22 -1.53 -13.67 1.45
CA HIS A 22 -0.83 -14.76 2.09
C HIS A 22 -1.12 -14.71 3.60
N ARG A 23 -1.60 -15.81 4.17
CA ARG A 23 -1.96 -15.87 5.59
C ARG A 23 -1.56 -17.21 6.19
N ARG A 24 -1.37 -17.22 7.51
CA ARG A 24 -1.12 -18.46 8.25
C ARG A 24 -2.34 -19.38 8.11
N GLY A 25 -2.12 -20.59 7.63
CA GLY A 25 -3.12 -21.67 7.63
C GLY A 25 -3.31 -22.27 9.01
N GLU A 26 -4.27 -23.19 9.12
CA GLU A 26 -4.57 -23.89 10.37
C GLU A 26 -3.73 -25.16 10.56
N ARG A 27 -2.98 -25.57 9.52
CA ARG A 27 -2.15 -26.78 9.55
C ARG A 27 -0.69 -26.45 9.79
N GLU A 28 0.06 -27.45 10.22
CA GLU A 28 1.53 -27.44 10.16
C GLU A 28 1.98 -28.26 8.95
N LEU A 29 2.91 -27.72 8.17
CA LEU A 29 3.56 -28.45 7.07
C LEU A 29 4.70 -29.32 7.61
N TYR A 30 5.38 -28.85 8.66
CA TYR A 30 6.44 -29.53 9.41
C TYR A 30 6.36 -29.09 10.88
N PRO A 31 6.96 -29.83 11.83
CA PRO A 31 6.95 -29.45 13.24
C PRO A 31 7.43 -28.00 13.45
N GLY A 32 6.53 -27.14 13.94
CA GLY A 32 6.81 -25.72 14.18
C GLY A 32 6.84 -24.82 12.92
N ILE A 33 6.55 -25.35 11.73
CA ILE A 33 6.41 -24.58 10.49
C ILE A 33 4.92 -24.58 10.09
N PRO A 34 4.21 -23.46 10.31
CA PRO A 34 2.81 -23.37 9.93
C PRO A 34 2.67 -23.36 8.41
N GLU A 35 1.54 -23.87 7.94
CA GLU A 35 1.11 -23.69 6.56
C GLU A 35 0.94 -22.21 6.23
N ILE A 36 1.28 -21.83 4.99
CA ILE A 36 0.92 -20.54 4.42
C ILE A 36 -0.09 -20.76 3.30
N VAL A 37 -1.31 -20.27 3.51
CA VAL A 37 -2.36 -20.28 2.49
C VAL A 37 -2.22 -19.01 1.66
N SER A 38 -2.19 -19.18 0.34
CA SER A 38 -2.06 -18.08 -0.62
C SER A 38 -3.26 -18.05 -1.54
N GLU A 39 -3.87 -16.87 -1.65
CA GLU A 39 -5.01 -16.60 -2.52
C GLU A 39 -4.60 -15.49 -3.49
N GLU A 40 -4.92 -15.65 -4.77
CA GLU A 40 -4.65 -14.65 -5.80
C GLU A 40 -5.94 -14.31 -6.54
N THR A 41 -6.19 -13.02 -6.72
CA THR A 41 -7.35 -12.48 -7.44
C THR A 41 -6.86 -11.48 -8.47
N SER A 42 -7.29 -11.67 -9.72
CA SER A 42 -7.10 -10.70 -10.80
C SER A 42 -8.39 -9.93 -11.05
N PHE A 43 -8.28 -8.63 -11.30
CA PHE A 43 -9.42 -7.78 -11.59
C PHE A 43 -9.46 -7.39 -13.07
N GLU A 44 -10.67 -7.30 -13.63
CA GLU A 44 -10.86 -6.80 -14.98
C GLU A 44 -10.45 -5.34 -15.12
N SER A 45 -10.21 -4.93 -16.36
CA SER A 45 -9.84 -3.56 -16.63
C SER A 45 -11.05 -2.62 -16.49
N ALA A 46 -11.11 -1.86 -15.40
CA ALA A 46 -12.00 -0.71 -15.27
C ALA A 46 -11.31 0.61 -15.67
N ASP A 47 -12.08 1.57 -16.17
CA ASP A 47 -11.66 2.96 -16.35
C ASP A 47 -11.72 3.67 -15.00
N ALA A 48 -10.56 3.82 -14.37
CA ALA A 48 -10.44 4.44 -13.06
C ALA A 48 -10.84 5.92 -13.07
N LEU A 49 -10.53 6.65 -14.15
CA LEU A 49 -10.86 8.07 -14.29
C LEU A 49 -12.37 8.26 -14.42
N LEU A 50 -13.03 7.45 -15.25
CA LEU A 50 -14.49 7.48 -15.36
C LEU A 50 -15.15 7.19 -14.01
N THR A 51 -14.65 6.18 -13.29
CA THR A 51 -15.16 5.80 -11.96
C THR A 51 -15.00 6.95 -10.96
N GLU A 52 -13.85 7.63 -10.97
CA GLU A 52 -13.58 8.79 -10.12
C GLU A 52 -14.53 9.97 -10.42
N ILE A 53 -14.73 10.29 -11.71
CA ILE A 53 -15.64 11.37 -12.13
C ILE A 53 -17.08 11.05 -11.72
N GLN A 54 -17.53 9.81 -11.90
CA GLN A 54 -18.85 9.36 -11.47
C GLN A 54 -19.02 9.50 -9.96
N ALA A 55 -18.01 9.10 -9.16
CA ALA A 55 -18.03 9.26 -7.71
C ALA A 55 -18.07 10.74 -7.30
N PHE A 56 -17.32 11.61 -7.98
CA PHE A 56 -17.34 13.05 -7.73
C PHE A 56 -18.73 13.65 -8.00
N VAL A 57 -19.32 13.37 -9.16
CA VAL A 57 -20.65 13.88 -9.52
C VAL A 57 -21.73 13.37 -8.57
N ALA A 58 -21.69 12.09 -8.19
CA ALA A 58 -22.61 11.50 -7.22
C ALA A 58 -22.52 12.22 -5.86
N ALA A 59 -21.31 12.48 -5.38
CA ALA A 59 -21.12 13.20 -4.12
C ALA A 59 -21.65 14.65 -4.18
N VAL A 60 -21.41 15.36 -5.29
CA VAL A 60 -21.95 16.73 -5.50
C VAL A 60 -23.49 16.73 -5.51
N ARG A 61 -24.12 15.68 -6.03
CA ARG A 61 -25.58 15.52 -6.03
C ARG A 61 -26.15 15.05 -4.68
N GLY A 62 -25.30 14.71 -3.72
CA GLY A 62 -25.72 14.15 -2.43
C GLY A 62 -26.13 12.67 -2.51
N GLU A 63 -25.73 11.96 -3.56
CA GLU A 63 -26.06 10.54 -3.81
C GLU A 63 -25.10 9.58 -3.06
N GLY A 64 -24.06 10.12 -2.40
CA GLY A 64 -23.10 9.35 -1.62
C GLY A 64 -22.06 10.25 -0.95
N PRO A 65 -21.21 9.68 -0.07
CA PRO A 65 -20.13 10.44 0.54
C PRO A 65 -19.04 10.76 -0.49
N VAL A 66 -18.32 11.86 -0.26
CA VAL A 66 -17.06 12.13 -0.97
C VAL A 66 -16.04 11.07 -0.57
N ILE A 67 -15.50 10.33 -1.54
CA ILE A 67 -14.54 9.22 -1.29
C ILE A 67 -13.17 9.77 -0.85
N VAL A 68 -12.76 10.92 -1.38
CA VAL A 68 -11.52 11.62 -1.01
C VAL A 68 -11.84 13.09 -0.77
N SER A 69 -11.80 13.53 0.48
CA SER A 69 -12.13 14.92 0.82
C SER A 69 -10.96 15.87 0.53
N GLY A 70 -11.23 17.18 0.53
CA GLY A 70 -10.18 18.19 0.46
C GLY A 70 -9.18 18.10 1.63
N LEU A 71 -9.63 17.69 2.82
CA LEU A 71 -8.76 17.48 3.98
C LEU A 71 -7.84 16.27 3.79
N ASP A 72 -8.32 15.21 3.16
CA ASP A 72 -7.48 14.05 2.82
C ASP A 72 -6.41 14.44 1.80
N GLY A 73 -6.78 15.23 0.78
CA GLY A 73 -5.85 15.80 -0.19
C GLY A 73 -4.80 16.71 0.47
N GLN A 74 -5.20 17.57 1.41
CA GLN A 74 -4.27 18.42 2.17
C GLN A 74 -3.26 17.57 2.96
N ARG A 75 -3.72 16.55 3.70
CA ARG A 75 -2.85 15.68 4.50
C ARG A 75 -1.86 14.90 3.64
N ALA A 76 -2.31 14.40 2.50
CA ALA A 76 -1.45 13.73 1.53
C ALA A 76 -0.38 14.68 0.97
N LEU A 77 -0.78 15.91 0.62
CA LEU A 77 0.14 16.94 0.10
C LEU A 77 1.18 17.36 1.14
N GLU A 78 0.77 17.61 2.38
CA GLU A 78 1.67 17.93 3.49
C GLU A 78 2.73 16.85 3.67
N THR A 79 2.31 15.58 3.65
CA THR A 79 3.21 14.43 3.75
C THR A 79 4.18 14.38 2.57
N ALA A 80 3.71 14.63 1.35
CA ALA A 80 4.54 14.64 0.13
C ALA A 80 5.60 15.75 0.16
N ILE A 81 5.24 16.94 0.64
CA ILE A 81 6.18 18.06 0.83
C ILE A 81 7.26 17.64 1.83
N ARG A 82 6.87 17.11 3.00
CA ARG A 82 7.83 16.68 4.03
C ARG A 82 8.80 15.60 3.54
N ILE A 83 8.31 14.62 2.78
CA ILE A 83 9.18 13.61 2.17
C ILE A 83 10.14 14.27 1.18
N THR A 84 9.65 15.21 0.38
CA THR A 84 10.46 15.94 -0.60
C THR A 84 11.57 16.73 0.06
N GLU A 85 11.29 17.43 1.16
CA GLU A 85 12.28 18.15 1.98
C GLU A 85 13.36 17.20 2.49
N LEU A 86 12.96 16.09 3.12
CA LEU A 86 13.90 15.08 3.65
C LEU A 86 14.81 14.48 2.56
N VAL A 87 14.28 14.28 1.34
CA VAL A 87 15.07 13.79 0.20
C VAL A 87 16.10 14.83 -0.26
N HIS A 88 15.74 16.12 -0.27
CA HIS A 88 16.64 17.20 -0.69
C HIS A 88 17.73 17.51 0.35
N GLU A 89 17.43 17.37 1.64
CA GLU A 89 18.40 17.51 2.72
C GLU A 89 19.49 16.41 2.66
N GLY A 90 19.21 15.31 1.95
CA GLY A 90 20.10 14.18 1.79
C GLY A 90 20.23 13.36 3.08
N PRO A 91 20.67 12.10 3.00
CA PRO A 91 21.01 11.36 4.20
C PRO A 91 22.18 12.08 4.88
N THR A 92 21.96 12.65 6.06
CA THR A 92 23.05 13.03 6.97
C THR A 92 23.80 11.75 7.33
N SER A 93 24.83 11.43 6.55
CA SER A 93 25.83 10.36 6.73
C SER A 93 25.33 9.06 7.38
N LEU A 94 24.97 8.07 6.56
CA LEU A 94 25.08 6.66 6.94
C LEU A 94 26.43 6.02 6.52
N ASP A 95 27.39 6.84 6.07
CA ASP A 95 28.79 6.45 5.89
C ASP A 95 29.57 6.53 7.22
N GLN A 96 29.16 5.71 8.20
CA GLN A 96 30.15 5.23 9.18
C GLN A 96 30.57 3.84 8.73
N PRO A 97 31.81 3.64 8.25
CA PRO A 97 32.30 2.31 7.94
C PRO A 97 32.29 1.51 9.23
N PHE A 98 31.54 0.41 9.24
CA PHE A 98 31.60 -0.60 10.31
C PHE A 98 33.08 -0.88 10.60
N GLY A 99 33.45 -0.64 11.85
CA GLY A 99 34.82 -0.46 12.29
C GLY A 99 35.74 -1.63 11.97
N ARG A 100 37.02 -1.26 11.81
CA ARG A 100 38.19 -2.13 11.94
C ARG A 100 38.18 -2.87 13.30
N SER A 101 38.27 -4.19 13.25
CA SER A 101 39.04 -5.14 14.10
C SER A 101 38.32 -6.49 13.99
N LEU A 102 38.94 -7.60 13.58
CA LEU A 102 40.20 -8.19 14.03
C LEU A 102 40.99 -8.78 12.86
#